data_AF-A0A539DV11-F1
#
_entry.id   AF-A0A539DV11-F1
#
_cell.length_a   1.000
_cell.length_b   1.000
_cell.length_c   1.000
_cell.angle_alpha   90.00
_cell.angle_beta   90.00
_cell.angle_gamma   90.00
#
_symmetry.space_group_name_H-M   'P 1'
#
loop_
_entity.id
_entity.type
_entity.pdbx_description
1 polymer ?
#
loop_
_entity_poly.entity_id
_entity_poly.type
_entity_poly.pdbx_seq_one_letter_code
_entity_poly.pdbx_strand_id
1 'polypeptide(L)' 'LYSCGANETAGRFTAGHFDLPMRGCTVALDGDPVVVAGALASELATPA' A
#
# COMPACT_ATOMS: atom_id res chain seq x y z
N LEU A 1 -2.39 -2.34 -0.60
CA LEU A 1 -2.98 -2.98 0.59
C LEU A 1 -3.20 -1.89 1.61
N TYR A 2 -4.28 -1.97 2.38
CA TYR A 2 -4.46 -1.12 3.55
C TYR A 2 -4.87 -1.98 4.73
N SER A 3 -4.60 -1.47 5.94
CA SER A 3 -4.83 -2.20 7.17
C SER A 3 -5.79 -1.43 8.08
N CYS A 4 -6.57 -2.17 8.86
CA CYS A 4 -7.51 -1.62 9.85
C CYS A 4 -7.23 -2.21 11.24
N GLY A 5 -7.41 -1.41 12.28
CA GLY A 5 -7.26 -1.84 13.67
C GLY A 5 -6.04 -1.23 14.36
N ALA A 6 -5.23 -2.08 15.01
CA ALA A 6 -4.13 -1.66 15.87
C ALA A 6 -3.04 -0.89 15.12
N ASN A 7 -2.57 0.20 15.73
CA ASN A 7 -1.39 0.96 15.34
C ASN A 7 -0.78 1.63 16.59
N GLU A 8 0.07 0.89 17.30
CA GLU A 8 0.67 1.32 18.56
C GLU A 8 1.62 2.52 18.41
N THR A 9 2.28 2.64 17.25
CA THR A 9 3.15 3.80 16.96
C THR A 9 2.35 5.10 16.81
N ALA A 10 1.06 4.98 16.47
CA ALA A 10 0.10 6.07 16.44
C ALA A 10 -0.90 6.04 17.63
N GLY A 11 -0.59 5.30 18.70
CA GLY A 11 -1.39 5.27 19.93
C GLY A 11 -2.77 4.60 19.82
N ARG A 12 -2.99 3.76 18.80
CA ARG A 12 -4.25 3.01 18.62
C ARG A 12 -4.07 1.55 19.06
N PHE A 13 -4.77 1.16 20.11
CA PHE A 13 -4.71 -0.18 20.69
C PHE A 13 -6.07 -0.88 20.54
N THR A 14 -6.08 -2.02 19.84
CA THR A 14 -7.24 -2.91 19.71
C THR A 14 -6.76 -4.33 19.41
N ALA A 15 -7.57 -5.34 19.72
CA ALA A 15 -7.17 -6.75 19.53
C ALA A 15 -7.10 -7.17 18.06
N GLY A 16 -7.77 -6.45 17.16
CA GLY A 16 -7.81 -6.78 15.73
C GLY A 16 -6.79 -5.98 14.90
N HIS A 17 -6.14 -6.66 13.97
CA HIS A 17 -5.39 -6.04 12.87
C HIS A 17 -5.69 -6.81 11.59
N PHE A 18 -6.31 -6.16 10.63
CA PHE A 18 -6.80 -6.79 9.40
C PHE A 18 -6.14 -6.16 8.20
N ASP A 19 -5.67 -6.99 7.28
CA ASP A 19 -5.00 -6.59 6.05
C ASP A 19 -5.88 -6.88 4.84
N LEU A 20 -6.15 -5.85 4.04
CA LEU A 20 -7.03 -5.94 2.88
C LEU A 20 -6.24 -5.68 1.58
N PRO A 21 -5.98 -6.73 0.77
CA PRO A 21 -5.28 -6.57 -0.49
C PRO A 21 -6.16 -5.82 -1.51
N MET A 22 -5.54 -4.91 -2.25
CA MET A 22 -6.18 -4.15 -3.33
C MET A 22 -5.41 -4.42 -4.63
N ARG A 23 -5.95 -5.30 -5.48
CA ARG A 23 -5.35 -5.64 -6.77
C ARG A 23 -5.88 -4.71 -7.86
N GLY A 24 -5.07 -4.51 -8.92
CA GLY A 24 -5.48 -3.69 -10.07
C GLY A 24 -5.56 -2.18 -9.81
N CYS A 25 -5.05 -1.69 -8.68
CA CYS A 25 -5.07 -0.26 -8.36
C CYS A 25 -3.90 0.49 -9.00
N THR A 26 -4.12 1.78 -9.22
CA THR A 26 -3.06 2.77 -9.42
C THR A 26 -2.76 3.44 -8.08
N VAL A 27 -1.48 3.55 -7.72
CA VAL A 27 -1.00 4.21 -6.50
C VAL A 27 -0.10 5.36 -6.91
N ALA A 28 -0.37 6.55 -6.39
CA ALA A 28 0.42 7.74 -6.64
C ALA A 28 0.96 8.35 -5.34
N LEU A 29 2.20 8.85 -5.37
CA LEU A 29 2.81 9.64 -4.30
C LEU A 29 2.91 11.08 -4.81
N ASP A 30 2.29 12.02 -4.12
CA ASP A 30 2.29 13.44 -4.50
C ASP A 30 1.80 13.74 -5.93
N GLY A 31 1.02 12.82 -6.52
CA GLY A 31 0.54 12.90 -7.90
C GLY A 31 1.33 12.04 -8.89
N ASP A 32 2.51 11.55 -8.51
CA ASP A 32 3.36 10.72 -9.35
C ASP A 32 2.98 9.23 -9.23
N PRO A 33 2.53 8.57 -10.31
CA PRO A 33 2.13 7.17 -10.28
C PRO A 33 3.34 6.24 -10.08
N VAL A 34 3.35 5.48 -8.98
CA VAL A 34 4.40 4.50 -8.66
C VAL A 34 3.96 3.06 -8.93
N VAL A 35 2.65 2.81 -8.97
CA VAL A 35 2.04 1.54 -9.41
C VAL A 35 0.90 1.90 -10.36
N VAL A 36 0.79 1.22 -11.50
CA VAL A 36 -0.26 1.42 -12.51
C VAL A 36 -0.98 0.11 -12.76
N ALA A 37 -2.29 0.07 -12.52
CA ALA A 37 -3.12 -1.12 -12.70
C ALA A 37 -2.55 -2.40 -12.02
N GLY A 38 -1.90 -2.24 -10.87
CA GLY A 38 -1.27 -3.33 -10.13
C GLY A 38 0.14 -3.74 -10.58
N ALA A 39 0.74 -3.04 -11.55
CA ALA A 39 2.14 -3.21 -11.95
C ALA A 39 3.02 -2.08 -11.39
N LEU A 40 4.19 -2.41 -10.84
CA LEU A 40 5.17 -1.42 -10.38
C LEU A 40 5.71 -0.61 -11.57
N ALA A 41 5.87 0.70 -11.41
CA ALA A 41 6.44 1.56 -12.45
C ALA A 41 7.84 1.07 -12.87
N SER A 42 8.13 1.12 -14.17
CA SER A 42 9.34 0.52 -14.77
C SER A 42 10.64 1.06 -14.18
N GLU A 43 10.68 2.35 -13.82
CA GLU A 43 11.87 2.99 -13.25
C GLU A 43 12.17 2.51 -11.82
N LEU A 44 11.16 1.95 -11.14
CA LEU A 44 11.24 1.43 -9.77
C LEU A 44 11.35 -0.09 -9.72
N ALA A 45 11.09 -0.78 -10.83
CA ALA A 45 11.21 -2.22 -10.92
C ALA A 45 12.69 -2.64 -10.96
N THR A 46 13.05 -3.65 -10.18
CA THR A 46 14.39 -4.26 -10.27
C THR A 46 14.63 -4.77 -11.69
N PRO A 47 15.79 -4.48 -12.30
CA PRO A 47 16.14 -5.06 -13.60
C PRO A 47 16.10 -6.60 -13.53
N ALA A 48 15.64 -7.22 -14.63
CA ALA A 48 15.57 -8.67 -14.77
C ALA A 48 16.96 -9.33 -14.80
#